data_AF-A0A3D2B2S6-F1
#
_entry.id   AF-A0A3D2B2S6-F1
#
_cell.length_a   1.000
_cell.length_b   1.000
_cell.length_c   1.000
_cell.angle_alpha   90.00
_cell.angle_beta   90.00
_cell.angle_gamma   90.00
#
_symmetry.space_group_name_H-M   'P 1'
#
loop_
_entity.id
_entity.type
_entity.pdbx_description
1 polymer ?
#
loop_
_entity_poly.entity_id
_entity_poly.type
_entity_poly.pdbx_seq_one_letter_code
_entity_poly.pdbx_strand_id
1 'polypeptide(L)' 'MSDLAREITPVNIEEELKSSYLDYAMSVIVGRALPDVRDGLKPVHRRVLYAMNVLGNDWNKAYKKSARVVGDVIG' A
#
# COMPACT_ATOMS: atom_id res chain seq x y z
N MET A 1 33.94 20.27 20.00
CA MET A 1 32.49 20.25 19.73
C MET A 1 32.29 20.27 18.21
N SER A 2 32.86 19.29 17.50
CA SER A 2 33.16 19.40 16.05
C SER A 2 32.78 18.18 15.21
N ASP A 3 32.02 17.22 15.72
CA ASP A 3 31.83 15.93 15.04
C ASP A 3 30.36 15.51 14.87
N LEU A 4 29.43 16.47 14.75
CA LEU A 4 28.00 16.16 14.54
C LEU A 4 27.49 16.34 13.10
N ALA A 5 28.35 16.74 12.15
CA ALA A 5 27.89 17.18 10.81
C ALA A 5 28.66 16.51 9.65
N ARG A 6 29.08 15.26 9.80
CA ARG A 6 29.84 14.54 8.76
C ARG A 6 28.96 13.85 7.69
N GLU A 7 27.63 13.85 7.83
CA GLU A 7 26.71 13.13 6.94
C GLU A 7 25.55 13.98 6.40
N ILE A 8 25.72 15.30 6.26
CA ILE A 8 24.72 16.13 5.59
C ILE A 8 25.11 16.25 4.12
N THR A 9 24.48 15.44 3.27
CA THR A 9 24.60 15.56 1.81
C THR A 9 23.62 16.64 1.31
N PRO A 10 24.12 17.76 0.77
CA PRO A 10 23.23 18.76 0.17
C PRO A 10 22.56 18.15 -1.08
N VAL A 11 21.24 18.31 -1.17
CA VAL A 11 20.41 17.86 -2.30
C VAL A 11 19.79 19.06 -3.00
N ASN A 12 19.76 19.03 -4.33
CA ASN A 12 19.08 20.06 -5.10
C ASN A 12 17.55 19.90 -4.94
N ILE A 13 16.89 20.96 -4.48
CA ILE A 13 15.44 20.95 -4.24
C ILE A 13 14.62 20.63 -5.50
N GLU A 14 15.05 21.08 -6.68
CA GLU A 14 14.33 20.80 -7.92
C GLU A 14 14.41 19.33 -8.32
N GLU A 15 15.57 18.71 -8.07
CA GLU A 15 15.80 17.29 -8.36
C GLU A 15 15.03 16.41 -7.38
N GLU A 16 15.09 16.74 -6.09
CA GLU A 16 14.36 16.04 -5.03
C GLU A 16 12.85 16.09 -5.26
N LEU A 17 12.29 17.27 -5.56
CA LEU A 17 10.86 17.43 -5.82
C LEU A 17 10.40 16.60 -7.03
N LYS A 18 11.20 16.55 -8.11
CA LYS A 18 10.88 15.74 -9.29
C LYS A 18 10.88 14.25 -8.95
N SER A 19 11.90 13.76 -8.25
CA SER A 19 11.99 12.35 -7.84
C SER A 19 10.83 11.96 -6.92
N SER A 20 10.69 12.69 -5.81
CA SER A 20 9.63 12.44 -4.83
C SER A 20 8.22 12.49 -5.44
N TYR A 21 7.98 13.42 -6.36
CA TYR A 21 6.70 13.51 -7.07
C TYR A 21 6.47 12.29 -7.97
N LEU A 22 7.47 11.92 -8.78
CA LEU A 22 7.36 10.77 -9.69
C LEU A 22 7.19 9.46 -8.92
N ASP A 23 7.92 9.26 -7.83
CA ASP A 23 7.83 8.07 -6.98
C ASP A 23 6.44 7.95 -6.36
N TYR A 24 5.92 9.05 -5.81
CA TYR A 24 4.56 9.06 -5.28
C TYR A 24 3.52 8.81 -6.37
N ALA A 25 3.62 9.51 -7.50
CA ALA A 25 2.68 9.38 -8.62
C ALA A 25 2.63 7.94 -9.14
N MET A 26 3.80 7.33 -9.38
CA MET A 26 3.89 5.94 -9.83
C MET A 26 3.33 4.97 -8.78
N SER A 27 3.64 5.17 -7.49
CA SER A 27 3.07 4.33 -6.42
C SER A 27 1.54 4.39 -6.36
N VAL A 28 0.96 5.57 -6.62
CA VAL A 28 -0.48 5.77 -6.61
C VAL A 28 -1.12 5.12 -7.82
N ILE A 29 -0.57 5.35 -9.01
CA ILE A 29 -1.10 4.83 -10.27
C ILE A 29 -1.13 3.30 -10.25
N VAL A 30 0.01 2.68 -9.93
CA VAL A 30 0.17 1.22 -10.02
C VAL A 30 -0.35 0.52 -8.75
N GLY A 31 -0.10 1.10 -7.58
CA GLY A 31 -0.28 0.43 -6.30
C GLY A 31 -1.55 0.77 -5.53
N ARG A 32 -2.37 1.73 -6.01
CA ARG A 32 -3.51 2.22 -5.21
C ARG A 32 -4.75 2.58 -6.01
N ALA A 33 -4.62 3.47 -6.98
CA ALA A 33 -5.75 4.21 -7.56
C ALA A 33 -6.43 3.47 -8.72
N LEU A 34 -5.66 2.83 -9.60
CA LEU A 34 -6.20 2.16 -10.79
C LEU A 34 -6.43 0.66 -10.55
N PRO A 35 -7.51 0.10 -11.12
CA PRO A 35 -7.73 -1.34 -11.12
C PRO A 35 -6.86 -2.04 -12.16
N ASP A 36 -6.57 -3.32 -11.92
CA ASP A 36 -5.94 -4.19 -12.93
C ASP A 36 -6.98 -4.62 -13.97
N VAL A 37 -6.60 -4.67 -15.25
CA VAL A 37 -7.50 -5.03 -16.35
C VAL A 37 -7.99 -6.49 -16.29
N ARG A 38 -7.20 -7.37 -15.67
CA ARG A 38 -7.49 -8.81 -15.64
C ARG A 38 -8.65 -9.17 -14.71
N ASP A 39 -8.75 -8.47 -13.59
CA ASP A 39 -9.74 -8.75 -12.54
C ASP A 39 -10.62 -7.54 -12.17
N GLY A 40 -10.30 -6.34 -12.65
CA GLY A 40 -11.02 -5.10 -12.34
C GLY A 40 -10.81 -4.61 -10.90
N LEU A 41 -9.85 -5.18 -10.14
CA LEU A 41 -9.66 -4.89 -8.73
C LEU A 41 -8.48 -3.96 -8.47
N LYS A 42 -8.70 -2.98 -7.59
CA LYS A 42 -7.63 -2.22 -6.95
C LYS A 42 -6.90 -3.10 -5.92
N PRO A 43 -5.62 -2.82 -5.61
CA PRO A 43 -4.84 -3.66 -4.69
C PRO A 43 -5.50 -3.90 -3.32
N VAL A 44 -6.20 -2.91 -2.76
CA VAL A 44 -6.91 -3.07 -1.47
C VAL A 44 -8.05 -4.09 -1.56
N HIS A 45 -8.83 -4.10 -2.64
CA HIS A 45 -9.93 -5.05 -2.80
C HIS A 45 -9.40 -6.49 -2.89
N ARG A 46 -8.32 -6.68 -3.65
CA ARG A 46 -7.67 -7.99 -3.81
C ARG A 46 -7.17 -8.54 -2.48
N ARG A 47 -6.54 -7.70 -1.64
CA ARG A 47 -6.08 -8.10 -0.29
C ARG A 47 -7.25 -8.50 0.60
N VAL A 48 -8.36 -7.76 0.59
CA VAL A 48 -9.55 -8.08 1.38
C VAL A 48 -10.14 -9.43 0.97
N LEU A 49 -10.37 -9.65 -0.33
CA LEU A 49 -10.92 -10.92 -0.82
C LEU A 49 -9.97 -12.09 -0.54
N TYR A 50 -8.67 -11.89 -0.69
CA TYR A 50 -7.67 -12.90 -0.37
C TYR A 50 -7.67 -13.26 1.12
N ALA A 51 -7.67 -12.26 2.02
CA ALA A 51 -7.74 -12.51 3.46
C ALA A 51 -9.03 -13.24 3.85
N MET A 52 -10.18 -12.83 3.27
CA MET A 52 -11.45 -13.54 3.48
C MET A 52 -11.40 -15.00 3.03
N ASN A 53 -10.75 -15.29 1.89
CA ASN A 53 -10.54 -16.65 1.40
C ASN A 53 -9.63 -17.48 2.33
N VAL A 54 -8.50 -16.92 2.77
CA VAL A 54 -7.59 -17.59 3.73
C VAL A 54 -8.28 -17.86 5.06
N LEU A 55 -9.15 -16.96 5.52
CA LEU A 55 -9.97 -17.16 6.70
C LEU A 55 -11.12 -18.14 6.48
N GLY A 56 -11.37 -18.60 5.25
CA GLY A 56 -12.52 -19.42 4.89
C GLY A 56 -13.84 -18.74 5.23
N ASN A 57 -13.96 -17.44 4.95
CA ASN A 57 -15.18 -16.66 5.10
C ASN A 57 -16.04 -16.74 3.83
N ASP A 58 -16.45 -17.96 3.50
CA ASP A 58 -17.29 -18.25 2.34
C ASP A 58 -18.76 -17.90 2.61
N TRP A 59 -19.50 -17.69 1.54
CA TRP A 59 -20.93 -17.31 1.58
C TRP A 59 -21.83 -18.31 2.33
N ASN A 60 -21.41 -19.57 2.44
CA ASN A 60 -22.16 -20.64 3.10
C ASN A 60 -21.80 -20.84 4.58
N LYS A 61 -20.93 -19.98 5.14
CA LYS A 61 -20.46 -20.07 6.54
C LYS A 61 -21.02 -18.93 7.38
N ALA A 62 -20.95 -19.08 8.70
CA ALA A 62 -21.36 -18.06 9.64
C ALA A 62 -20.49 -16.79 9.52
N TYR A 63 -21.13 -15.62 9.68
CA TYR A 63 -20.45 -14.34 9.58
C TYR A 63 -19.33 -14.17 10.61
N LYS A 64 -18.20 -13.62 10.16
CA LYS A 64 -17.11 -13.16 11.02
C LYS A 64 -17.19 -11.66 11.22
N LYS A 65 -16.77 -11.18 12.39
CA LYS A 65 -16.73 -9.74 12.69
C LYS A 65 -15.76 -9.02 11.75
N SER A 66 -16.18 -7.88 11.20
CA SER A 66 -15.37 -7.11 10.24
C SER A 66 -14.00 -6.72 10.80
N ALA A 67 -13.91 -6.39 12.09
CA ALA A 67 -12.64 -6.06 12.75
C ALA A 67 -11.60 -7.18 12.63
N ARG A 68 -12.03 -8.45 12.62
CA ARG A 68 -11.12 -9.59 12.43
C ARG A 68 -10.55 -9.61 11.01
N VAL A 69 -11.41 -9.49 10.00
CA VAL A 69 -10.99 -9.46 8.59
C VAL A 69 -10.08 -8.27 8.32
N VAL A 70 -10.40 -7.09 8.85
CA VAL A 70 -9.57 -5.89 8.69
C VAL A 70 -8.21 -6.07 9.39
N GLY A 71 -8.16 -6.68 10.56
CA GLY A 71 -6.91 -6.99 11.27
C GLY A 71 -5.98 -7.87 10.43
N ASP A 72 -6.51 -8.93 9.84
CA ASP A 72 -5.75 -9.86 8.99
C ASP A 72 -5.36 -9.28 7.62
N VAL A 73 -5.98 -8.17 7.18
CA VAL A 73 -5.62 -7.44 5.94
C VAL A 73 -4.50 -6.42 6.18
N ILE A 74 -4.38 -5.89 7.39
CA ILE A 74 -3.40 -4.87 7.76
C ILE A 74 -2.10 -5.52 8.27
N GLY A 75 -2.18 -6.65 8.96
CA GLY A 75 -1.04 -7.42 9.48
C GLY A 75 -0.27 -8.16 8.39
#